data_AF-A0A842SEZ6-F1
#
_entry.id   AF-A0A842SEZ6-F1
#
_cell.length_a   1.000
_cell.length_b   1.000
_cell.length_c   1.000
_cell.angle_alpha   90.00
_cell.angle_beta   90.00
_cell.angle_gamma   90.00
#
_symmetry.space_group_name_H-M   'P 1'
#
loop_
_entity.id
_entity.type
_entity.pdbx_description
1 polymer ?
#
loop_
_entity_poly.entity_id
_entity_poly.type
_entity_poly.pdbx_seq_one_letter_code
_entity_poly.pdbx_strand_id
1 'polypeptide(L)' 'MDDNSHVKKFYCPHCGVLGSIYVLQLKRNKIIIKQKCPKHSGRKYKIPIQFKDRLFPLIQKAIFRCHYCGKPTWIDQIKD' A
#
# COMPACT_ATOMS: atom_id res chain seq x y z
N MET A 1 11.79 -5.56 -18.68
CA MET A 1 10.52 -5.14 -18.04
C MET A 1 10.87 -4.13 -16.96
N ASP A 2 10.35 -2.90 -17.04
CA ASP A 2 10.67 -1.84 -16.08
C ASP A 2 10.16 -2.19 -14.67
N ASP A 3 11.10 -2.58 -13.83
CA ASP A 3 10.92 -3.03 -12.46
C ASP A 3 10.28 -1.91 -11.59
N ASN A 4 10.36 -0.64 -11.99
CA ASN A 4 9.73 0.49 -11.26
C ASN A 4 8.20 0.60 -11.43
N SER A 5 7.60 -0.17 -12.33
CA SER A 5 6.15 -0.11 -12.59
C SER A 5 5.29 -0.47 -11.38
N HIS A 6 5.78 -1.33 -10.47
CA HIS A 6 5.05 -1.73 -9.28
C HIS A 6 5.05 -0.68 -8.17
N VAL A 7 6.15 0.07 -8.02
CA VAL A 7 6.28 1.16 -7.03
C VAL A 7 5.23 2.23 -7.29
N LYS A 8 5.02 2.62 -8.56
CA LYS A 8 4.03 3.63 -8.96
C LYS A 8 2.60 3.29 -8.53
N LYS A 9 2.27 2.00 -8.33
CA LYS A 9 0.92 1.57 -7.94
C LYS A 9 0.53 2.00 -6.52
N PHE A 10 1.51 2.18 -5.63
CA PHE A 10 1.30 2.61 -4.25
C PHE A 10 0.91 4.09 -4.14
N TYR A 11 1.19 4.88 -5.17
CA TYR A 11 0.88 6.30 -5.21
C TYR A 11 -0.45 6.56 -5.92
N CYS A 12 -1.18 7.55 -5.43
CA CYS A 12 -2.41 8.03 -6.06
C CYS A 12 -2.06 8.59 -7.45
N PRO A 13 -2.75 8.15 -8.52
CA PRO A 13 -2.45 8.64 -9.87
C PRO A 13 -2.90 10.10 -10.06
N HIS A 14 -3.77 10.62 -9.19
CA HIS A 14 -4.28 12.00 -9.28
C HIS A 14 -3.40 13.02 -8.55
N CYS A 15 -2.82 12.65 -7.39
CA CYS A 15 -2.07 13.60 -6.57
C CYS A 15 -0.69 13.12 -6.10
N GLY A 16 -0.25 11.93 -6.52
CA GLY A 16 1.07 11.41 -6.17
C GLY A 16 1.24 11.04 -4.68
N VAL A 17 0.22 11.17 -3.85
CA VAL A 17 0.29 10.81 -2.42
C VAL A 17 0.29 9.29 -2.26
N LEU A 18 1.15 8.78 -1.38
CA LEU A 18 1.18 7.37 -0.98
C LEU A 18 -0.17 6.96 -0.36
N GLY A 19 -0.82 5.96 -0.94
CA GLY A 19 -2.08 5.42 -0.42
C GLY A 19 -1.88 4.65 0.88
N SER A 20 -2.88 4.71 1.77
CA SER A 20 -2.94 3.85 2.96
C SER A 20 -3.41 2.46 2.56
N ILE A 21 -2.69 1.42 2.97
CA ILE A 21 -3.08 0.02 2.76
C ILE A 21 -3.95 -0.43 3.92
N TYR A 22 -5.18 -0.83 3.62
CA TYR A 22 -6.12 -1.36 4.61
C TYR A 22 -6.45 -2.84 4.39
N VAL A 23 -6.02 -3.43 3.26
CA VAL A 23 -6.02 -4.88 3.05
C VAL A 23 -4.74 -5.28 2.33
N LEU A 24 -4.02 -6.23 2.94
CA LEU A 24 -2.91 -6.95 2.35
C LEU A 24 -3.23 -8.45 2.44
N GLN A 25 -3.29 -9.14 1.30
CA GLN A 25 -3.58 -10.58 1.25
C GLN A 25 -2.58 -11.29 0.36
N LEU A 26 -2.03 -12.40 0.84
CA LEU A 26 -1.19 -13.29 0.05
C LEU A 26 -2.07 -14.41 -0.53
N LYS A 27 -2.11 -14.57 -1.85
CA LYS A 27 -2.83 -15.66 -2.52
C LYS A 27 -1.99 -16.26 -3.64
N ARG A 28 -1.67 -17.55 -3.52
CA ARG A 28 -0.78 -18.28 -4.44
C ARG A 28 0.54 -17.50 -4.63
N ASN A 29 0.84 -17.06 -5.85
CA ASN A 29 2.03 -16.32 -6.22
C ASN A 29 1.82 -14.80 -6.32
N LYS A 30 0.77 -14.24 -5.68
CA LYS A 30 0.42 -12.82 -5.78
C LYS A 30 0.09 -12.21 -4.42
N ILE A 31 0.50 -10.96 -4.26
CA ILE A 31 0.08 -10.06 -3.18
C ILE A 31 -1.08 -9.24 -3.72
N ILE A 32 -2.22 -9.27 -3.03
CA ILE A 32 -3.41 -8.46 -3.31
C ILE A 32 -3.39 -7.29 -2.33
N ILE A 33 -3.41 -6.07 -2.87
CA ILE A 33 -3.41 -4.83 -2.09
C ILE A 33 -4.72 -4.09 -2.37
N LYS A 34 -5.41 -3.67 -1.30
CA LYS A 34 -6.40 -2.59 -1.37
C LYS A 34 -5.85 -1.38 -0.62
N GLN A 35 -5.86 -0.23 -1.30
CA GLN A 35 -5.39 1.03 -0.75
C GLN A 35 -6.43 2.13 -0.88
N LYS A 36 -6.34 3.16 -0.04
CA LYS A 36 -7.16 4.37 -0.10
C LYS A 36 -6.28 5.62 -0.13
N CYS A 37 -6.58 6.55 -1.05
CA CYS A 37 -6.02 7.89 -1.00
C CYS A 37 -6.82 8.72 0.00
N PRO A 38 -6.20 9.55 0.86
CA PRO A 38 -6.96 10.40 1.80
C PRO A 38 -7.83 11.46 1.09
N LYS A 39 -7.50 11.81 -0.16
CA LYS A 39 -8.20 12.85 -0.94
C LYS A 39 -9.08 12.30 -2.06
N HIS A 40 -8.90 11.04 -2.44
CA HIS A 40 -9.51 10.45 -3.64
C HIS A 40 -10.03 9.04 -3.36
N SER A 41 -10.34 8.29 -4.41
CA SER A 41 -10.88 6.94 -4.33
C SER A 41 -9.87 5.88 -3.87
N GLY A 42 -10.42 4.72 -3.50
CA GLY A 42 -9.65 3.51 -3.23
C GLY A 42 -9.27 2.77 -4.52
N ARG A 43 -8.20 1.99 -4.45
CA ARG A 43 -7.71 1.16 -5.56
C ARG A 43 -7.39 -0.24 -5.08
N LYS A 44 -7.59 -1.22 -5.97
CA LYS A 44 -7.23 -2.62 -5.75
C LYS A 44 -6.30 -3.07 -6.87
N TYR A 45 -5.18 -3.70 -6.52
CA TYR A 45 -4.25 -4.24 -7.51
C TYR A 45 -3.54 -5.48 -6.99
N LYS A 46 -2.87 -6.17 -7.91
CA LYS A 46 -2.11 -7.39 -7.65
C LYS A 46 -0.64 -7.16 -8.02
N ILE A 47 0.26 -7.71 -7.22
CA ILE A 47 1.71 -7.70 -7.46
C ILE A 47 2.22 -9.14 -7.36
N PRO A 48 3.08 -9.62 -8.28
CA PRO A 48 3.74 -10.92 -8.14
C PRO A 48 4.58 -10.99 -6.86
N ILE A 49 4.52 -12.12 -6.16
CA ILE A 49 5.19 -12.27 -4.85
C ILE A 49 6.73 -12.13 -4.93
N GLN A 50 7.33 -12.40 -6.09
CA GLN A 50 8.78 -12.25 -6.32
C GLN A 50 9.30 -10.82 -6.06
N PHE A 51 8.42 -9.81 -6.06
CA PHE A 51 8.79 -8.42 -5.74
C PHE A 51 8.61 -8.06 -4.26
N LYS A 52 8.25 -9.03 -3.39
CA LYS A 52 7.92 -8.79 -1.97
C LYS A 52 9.01 -8.01 -1.26
N ASP A 53 10.24 -8.48 -1.31
CA ASP A 53 11.32 -7.94 -0.49
C ASP A 53 11.68 -6.52 -0.90
N ARG A 54 11.69 -6.26 -2.22
CA ARG A 54 11.89 -4.92 -2.77
C ARG A 54 10.79 -3.93 -2.36
N LEU A 55 9.54 -4.40 -2.30
CA LEU A 55 8.39 -3.56 -2.00
C LEU A 55 8.06 -3.50 -0.50
N PHE A 56 8.67 -4.34 0.32
CA PHE A 56 8.38 -4.43 1.75
C PHE A 56 8.52 -3.08 2.48
N PRO A 57 9.56 -2.27 2.25
CA PRO A 57 9.67 -0.95 2.89
C PRO A 57 8.51 -0.02 2.53
N LEU A 58 7.99 -0.11 1.30
CA LEU A 58 6.88 0.72 0.83
C LEU A 58 5.54 0.21 1.36
N ILE A 59 5.35 -1.12 1.40
CA ILE A 59 4.19 -1.77 2.03
C ILE A 59 4.11 -1.35 3.51
N GLN A 60 5.21 -1.44 4.25
CA GLN A 60 5.27 -1.07 5.65
C GLN A 60 4.88 0.41 5.86
N LYS A 61 5.48 1.34 5.10
CA LYS A 61 5.13 2.77 5.15
C LYS A 61 3.66 3.04 4.82
N ALA A 62 3.06 2.25 3.94
CA ALA A 62 1.67 2.41 3.51
C ALA A 62 0.65 1.80 4.48
N ILE A 63 1.01 0.72 5.20
CA ILE A 63 0.19 0.16 6.29
C ILE A 63 0.14 1.17 7.45
N PHE A 64 1.29 1.74 7.81
CA PHE A 64 1.41 2.72 8.87
C PHE A 64 1.06 4.14 8.41
N ARG A 65 -0.10 4.27 7.76
CA ARG A 65 -0.64 5.56 7.31
C ARG A 65 -2.15 5.61 7.52
N CYS A 66 -2.65 6.70 8.10
CA CYS A 66 -4.09 6.91 8.29
C CYS A 66 -4.80 7.09 6.93
N HIS A 67 -5.86 6.34 6.67
CA HIS A 67 -6.62 6.43 5.42
C HIS A 67 -7.52 7.67 5.31
N TYR A 68 -7.75 8.38 6.41
CA TYR A 68 -8.50 9.65 6.43
C TYR A 68 -7.59 10.85 6.15
N CYS A 69 -6.50 11.02 6.91
CA CYS A 69 -5.66 12.23 6.82
C CYS A 69 -4.33 12.03 6.08
N GLY A 70 -3.90 10.78 5.82
CA GLY A 70 -2.67 10.47 5.11
C GLY A 70 -1.38 10.65 5.90
N LYS A 71 -1.45 11.02 7.18
CA LYS A 71 -0.30 11.11 8.09
C LYS A 71 0.19 9.71 8.49
N PRO A 72 1.50 9.54 8.79
CA PRO A 72 2.00 8.32 9.41
C PRO A 72 1.20 7.99 10.68
N THR A 73 0.91 6.71 10.88
CA THR A 73 0.34 6.21 12.14
C THR A 73 1.34 5.28 12.79
N TRP A 74 1.41 5.32 14.11
CA TRP A 74 2.23 4.42 14.91
C TRP A 74 1.31 3.36 15.52
N ILE A 75 1.82 2.17 15.81
CA ILE A 75 1.10 1.23 16.67
C ILE A 75 1.35 1.73 18.09
N ASP A 76 0.37 2.39 18.71
CA ASP A 76 0.46 2.70 20.14
C ASP A 76 -0.61 2.01 20.99
N GLN A 77 -1.67 1.43 20.43
CA GLN A 77 -2.65 0.65 21.19
C GLN A 77 -3.33 -0.40 20.30
N ILE A 78 -2.76 -1.61 20.21
CA ILE A 78 -3.60 -2.79 20.08
C ILE A 78 -3.95 -3.12 21.53
N LYS A 79 -5.10 -2.64 22.00
CA LYS A 79 -5.74 -3.28 23.16
C LYS A 79 -6.39 -4.54 22.62
N ASP A 80 -5.96 -5.67 23.14
CA ASP A 80 -6.67 -6.94 23.02
C ASP A 80 -8.12 -6.79 23.50
#